data_AF-A0A8T9VT66-F1
#
_entry.id   AF-A0A8T9VT66-F1
#
_cell.length_a   1.000
_cell.length_b   1.000
_cell.length_c   1.000
_cell.angle_alpha   90.00
_cell.angle_beta   90.00
_cell.angle_gamma   90.00
#
_symmetry.space_group_name_H-M   'P 1'
#
loop_
_entity.id
_entity.type
_entity.pdbx_description
1 polymer ?
#
loop_
_entity_poly.entity_id
_entity_poly.type
_entity_poly.pdbx_seq_one_letter_code
_entity_poly.pdbx_strand_id
1 'polypeptide(L)'
;MNVLITGASGFLGSRFKHLFGKYYNVAGTYYQNSQRDLFQLDITHKENVIRFVQDLNPDIIIHTAAISDPDFCGKNPEKAVNINEIGTKNVAEAASRVGAKLIYISTSFVFPEKGTYSPDDSPNPQTVYGQTKKDVSSYICHTINVRIAEKLWTANDNVVIHFIFNSKFSIIYTLAENGVVELDDSVKRYPSFVDDVIWVTERLLDINANGVYHLGTNKAYTKYEFGRKVADTFNIKGEIVPVEKKSFVQRPSEIKLDTRIERLGVTIRSVTEALNTIKHQRGCSFKTIYSFKPDELIKGQSANKVRAKLGKELGKDEDIDADIVIPVPESGIYPATGYADKTGIPLYHGIIRDYKTEKTLYEPNIEERNRKLRKKLIAVGDIIEGKRVVIVDEAIISGLTLSTVIDKCQNIGVKEIHIRIPSPPMRSRCKYGVLSDDADLVVDNSLKEIEEIQNYIQKKFNLDSIRYLSKERFRKIVPSDYGFTCIKCFKRLEG
;
A
#
# COMPACT_ATOMS: atom_id res chain seq x y z
N MET A 1 3.93 14.46 -13.64
CA MET A 1 4.14 15.52 -12.63
C MET A 1 5.16 15.04 -11.61
N ASN A 2 6.05 15.93 -11.20
CA ASN A 2 7.00 15.73 -10.10
C ASN A 2 6.35 16.15 -8.79
N VAL A 3 6.35 15.24 -7.81
CA VAL A 3 5.72 15.46 -6.50
C VAL A 3 6.78 15.37 -5.41
N LEU A 4 6.86 16.40 -4.57
CA LEU A 4 7.65 16.39 -3.35
C LEU A 4 6.76 16.09 -2.14
N ILE A 5 7.09 15.06 -1.37
CA ILE A 5 6.42 14.76 -0.09
C ILE A 5 7.39 15.07 1.05
N THR A 6 7.09 16.10 1.84
CA THR A 6 7.86 16.37 3.07
C THR A 6 7.33 15.50 4.20
N GLY A 7 8.22 14.93 5.03
CA GLY A 7 7.84 14.00 6.08
C GLY A 7 7.41 12.63 5.54
N ALA A 8 7.94 12.21 4.39
CA ALA A 8 7.65 10.95 3.73
C ALA A 8 8.04 9.70 4.55
N SER A 9 8.94 9.84 5.53
CA SER A 9 9.23 8.78 6.50
C SER A 9 8.13 8.61 7.56
N GLY A 10 7.18 9.55 7.65
CA GLY A 10 6.09 9.56 8.62
C GLY A 10 4.90 8.71 8.20
N PHE A 11 3.90 8.65 9.07
CA PHE A 11 2.72 7.80 8.90
C PHE A 11 1.92 8.12 7.63
N LEU A 12 1.50 9.37 7.46
CA LEU A 12 0.76 9.82 6.29
C LEU A 12 1.66 9.92 5.05
N GLY A 13 2.85 10.51 5.21
CA GLY A 13 3.80 10.74 4.13
C GLY A 13 4.26 9.45 3.44
N SER A 14 4.51 8.37 4.20
CA SER A 14 4.93 7.08 3.61
C SER A 14 3.81 6.46 2.77
N ARG A 15 2.56 6.62 3.19
CA ARG A 15 1.41 6.12 2.43
C ARG A 15 1.14 6.95 1.18
N PHE A 16 1.27 8.28 1.25
CA PHE A 16 1.27 9.13 0.05
C PHE A 16 2.39 8.69 -0.90
N LYS A 17 3.64 8.51 -0.43
CA LYS A 17 4.75 8.06 -1.28
C LYS A 17 4.42 6.74 -1.98
N HIS A 18 3.85 5.78 -1.25
CA HIS A 18 3.48 4.49 -1.80
C HIS A 18 2.38 4.57 -2.87
N LEU A 19 1.30 5.31 -2.61
CA LEU A 19 0.15 5.38 -3.53
C LEU A 19 0.39 6.36 -4.69
N PHE A 20 0.89 7.57 -4.42
CA PHE A 20 1.22 8.54 -5.47
C PHE A 20 2.39 8.05 -6.33
N GLY A 21 3.35 7.31 -5.78
CA GLY A 21 4.47 6.76 -6.55
C GLY A 21 4.08 5.76 -7.63
N LYS A 22 2.81 5.31 -7.66
CA LYS A 22 2.26 4.49 -8.74
C LYS A 22 1.98 5.31 -10.01
N TYR A 23 1.68 6.60 -9.87
CA TYR A 23 1.19 7.47 -10.95
C TYR A 23 2.06 8.71 -11.18
N TYR A 24 2.86 9.11 -10.19
CA TYR A 24 3.66 10.33 -10.20
C TYR A 24 5.14 10.03 -9.92
N ASN A 25 6.02 10.93 -10.38
CA ASN A 25 7.43 10.90 -10.00
C ASN A 25 7.59 11.51 -8.61
N VAL A 26 7.73 10.67 -7.58
CA VAL A 26 7.69 11.11 -6.18
C VAL A 26 9.09 11.15 -5.56
N ALA A 27 9.50 12.33 -5.10
CA ALA A 27 10.60 12.50 -4.17
C ALA A 27 10.05 12.66 -2.75
N GLY A 28 10.68 12.02 -1.76
CA GLY A 28 10.25 12.10 -0.36
C GLY A 28 11.39 12.55 0.55
N THR A 29 11.07 13.26 1.63
CA THR A 29 12.06 13.69 2.62
C THR A 29 11.83 13.11 4.02
N TYR A 30 12.91 13.05 4.81
CA TYR A 30 12.89 12.70 6.22
C TYR A 30 13.75 13.66 7.05
N TYR A 31 13.57 13.68 8.37
CA TYR A 31 14.45 14.39 9.28
C TYR A 31 15.28 13.43 10.14
N GLN A 32 14.63 12.72 11.07
CA GLN A 32 15.30 11.81 12.01
C GLN A 32 15.22 10.32 11.60
N ASN A 33 14.11 9.91 10.99
CA ASN A 33 13.87 8.52 10.64
C ASN A 33 14.35 8.23 9.22
N SER A 34 15.64 7.91 9.09
CA SER A 34 16.23 7.56 7.79
C SER A 34 15.55 6.34 7.17
N GLN A 35 15.24 6.44 5.89
CA GLN A 35 14.77 5.33 5.07
C GLN A 35 15.51 5.37 3.74
N ARG A 36 15.72 4.19 3.15
CA ARG A 36 16.26 4.08 1.79
C ARG A 36 15.36 4.88 0.83
N ASP A 37 15.97 5.55 -0.13
CA ASP A 37 15.28 6.31 -1.18
C ASP A 37 14.49 7.53 -0.67
N LEU A 38 14.97 8.20 0.40
CA LEU A 38 14.49 9.49 0.86
C LEU A 38 15.65 10.48 1.05
N PHE A 39 15.37 11.77 0.89
CA PHE A 39 16.33 12.85 1.13
C PHE A 39 16.22 13.40 2.55
N GLN A 40 17.35 13.65 3.22
CA GLN A 40 17.30 14.31 4.52
C GLN A 40 17.00 15.80 4.32
N LEU A 41 15.97 16.32 4.97
CA LEU A 41 15.61 17.73 4.92
C LEU A 41 15.00 18.15 6.27
N ASP A 42 15.67 19.08 6.95
CA ASP A 42 15.09 19.78 8.08
C ASP A 42 14.34 21.02 7.59
N ILE A 43 13.00 20.97 7.69
CA ILE A 43 12.12 22.03 7.20
C ILE A 43 12.29 23.35 7.97
N THR A 44 12.91 23.34 9.14
CA THR A 44 13.14 24.55 9.94
C THR A 44 14.27 25.43 9.37
N HIS A 45 15.14 24.87 8.51
CA HIS A 45 16.24 25.60 7.88
C HIS A 45 15.82 26.18 6.52
N LYS A 46 15.33 27.43 6.53
CA LYS A 46 14.76 28.13 5.37
C LYS A 46 15.56 27.99 4.07
N GLU A 47 16.84 28.39 4.07
CA GLU A 47 17.64 28.42 2.84
C GLU A 47 17.88 27.02 2.26
N ASN A 48 18.03 26.01 3.12
CA ASN A 48 18.18 24.62 2.68
C ASN A 48 16.88 24.11 2.03
N VAL A 49 15.72 24.46 2.58
CA VAL A 49 14.41 24.10 2.01
C VAL A 49 14.23 24.76 0.65
N ILE A 50 14.51 26.06 0.53
CA ILE A 50 14.38 26.80 -0.72
C ILE A 50 15.29 26.19 -1.79
N ARG A 51 16.58 25.99 -1.49
CA ARG A 51 17.53 25.41 -2.42
C ARG A 51 17.11 24.00 -2.86
N PHE A 52 16.74 23.14 -1.90
CA PHE A 52 16.32 21.78 -2.21
C PHE A 52 15.09 21.73 -3.12
N VAL A 53 14.08 22.57 -2.85
CA VAL A 53 12.87 22.65 -3.68
C VAL A 53 13.16 23.22 -5.06
N GLN A 54 14.05 24.21 -5.17
CA GLN A 54 14.49 24.76 -6.46
C GLN A 54 15.26 23.73 -7.31
N ASP A 55 16.19 23.00 -6.68
CA ASP A 55 16.98 21.96 -7.36
C ASP A 55 16.09 20.81 -7.85
N LEU A 56 15.07 20.44 -7.06
CA LEU A 56 14.11 19.39 -7.43
C LEU A 56 13.04 19.87 -8.42
N ASN A 57 12.69 21.15 -8.38
CA ASN A 57 11.65 21.82 -9.18
C ASN A 57 10.32 21.01 -9.29
N PRO A 58 9.63 20.73 -8.17
CA PRO A 58 8.41 19.93 -8.18
C PRO A 58 7.19 20.72 -8.72
N ASP A 59 6.24 20.02 -9.34
CA ASP A 59 4.93 20.60 -9.72
C ASP A 59 4.00 20.72 -8.50
N ILE A 60 4.14 19.77 -7.56
CA ILE A 60 3.28 19.64 -6.37
C ILE A 60 4.14 19.37 -5.14
N ILE A 61 3.81 20.02 -4.03
CA ILE A 61 4.39 19.73 -2.70
C ILE A 61 3.27 19.25 -1.76
N ILE A 62 3.39 18.02 -1.25
CA ILE A 62 2.50 17.48 -0.22
C ILE A 62 3.21 17.62 1.14
N HIS A 63 2.72 18.53 1.97
CA HIS A 63 3.31 18.83 3.26
C HIS A 63 2.72 17.99 4.39
N THR A 64 3.39 16.88 4.73
CA THR A 64 2.97 15.96 5.80
C THR A 64 3.87 16.02 7.05
N ALA A 65 4.99 16.74 6.99
CA ALA A 65 5.89 16.92 8.12
C ALA A 65 5.24 17.79 9.20
N ALA A 66 5.03 17.21 10.38
CA ALA A 66 4.53 17.91 11.56
C ALA A 66 4.83 17.11 12.84
N ILE A 67 4.92 17.80 13.97
CA ILE A 67 4.69 17.23 15.29
C ILE A 67 3.18 17.17 15.48
N SER A 68 2.63 15.96 15.51
CA SER A 68 1.18 15.71 15.56
C SER A 68 0.65 15.34 16.94
N ASP A 69 1.50 15.20 17.96
CA ASP A 69 1.10 14.85 19.33
C ASP A 69 0.75 16.13 20.12
N PRO A 70 -0.53 16.35 20.48
CA PRO A 70 -0.94 17.54 21.23
C PRO A 70 -0.30 17.66 22.61
N ASP A 71 -0.08 16.53 23.31
CA ASP A 71 0.53 16.56 24.65
C ASP A 71 2.03 16.90 24.54
N PHE A 72 2.71 16.39 23.51
CA PHE A 72 4.08 16.79 23.23
C PHE A 72 4.17 18.28 22.90
N CYS A 73 3.26 18.81 22.07
CA CYS A 73 3.23 20.22 21.71
C CYS A 73 2.98 21.11 22.94
N GLY A 74 2.05 20.71 23.81
CA GLY A 74 1.77 21.43 25.06
C GLY A 74 2.98 21.46 26.01
N LYS A 75 3.77 20.36 26.07
CA LYS A 75 5.00 20.29 26.87
C LYS A 75 6.20 20.98 26.22
N ASN A 76 6.21 21.14 24.90
CA ASN A 76 7.34 21.65 24.12
C ASN A 76 6.87 22.70 23.08
N PRO A 77 6.29 23.83 23.51
CA PRO A 77 5.64 24.78 22.61
C PRO A 77 6.59 25.41 21.59
N GLU A 78 7.79 25.80 22.00
CA GLU A 78 8.79 26.39 21.09
C GLU A 78 9.17 25.44 19.95
N LYS A 79 9.39 24.15 20.28
CA LYS A 79 9.70 23.12 19.30
C LYS A 79 8.53 22.86 18.35
N ALA A 80 7.30 22.88 18.87
CA ALA A 80 6.10 22.75 18.06
C ALA A 80 5.98 23.93 17.07
N VAL A 81 6.15 25.17 17.53
CA VAL A 81 6.12 26.38 16.69
C VAL A 81 7.21 26.31 15.61
N ASN A 82 8.44 25.98 15.99
CA ASN A 82 9.55 25.93 15.03
C ASN A 82 9.29 24.94 13.88
N ILE A 83 8.71 23.78 14.17
CA ILE A 83 8.47 22.75 13.14
C ILE A 83 7.16 22.98 12.40
N ASN A 84 6.04 23.11 13.11
CA ASN A 84 4.70 23.12 12.52
C ASN A 84 4.31 24.48 11.94
N GLU A 85 4.90 25.57 12.41
CA GLU A 85 4.59 26.92 11.89
C GLU A 85 5.75 27.43 11.03
N ILE A 86 6.95 27.59 11.60
CA ILE A 86 8.10 28.15 10.86
C ILE A 86 8.51 27.20 9.73
N GLY A 87 8.66 25.91 10.02
CA GLY A 87 8.98 24.91 8.99
C GLY A 87 7.96 24.85 7.86
N THR A 88 6.67 24.96 8.18
CA THR A 88 5.61 25.02 7.18
C THR A 88 5.67 26.30 6.34
N LYS A 89 5.96 27.47 6.94
CA LYS A 89 6.17 28.73 6.21
C LYS A 89 7.35 28.64 5.24
N ASN A 90 8.44 27.98 5.63
CA ASN A 90 9.59 27.78 4.75
C ASN A 90 9.22 26.93 3.52
N VAL A 91 8.49 25.83 3.71
CA VAL A 91 8.02 24.97 2.62
C VAL A 91 7.04 25.71 1.72
N ALA A 92 6.15 26.51 2.31
CA ALA A 92 5.21 27.36 1.60
C ALA A 92 5.90 28.40 0.71
N GLU A 93 6.88 29.13 1.24
CA GLU A 93 7.67 30.09 0.48
C GLU A 93 8.44 29.40 -0.66
N ALA A 94 9.05 28.24 -0.38
CA ALA A 94 9.76 27.46 -1.39
C ALA A 94 8.82 26.99 -2.51
N ALA A 95 7.60 26.54 -2.18
CA ALA A 95 6.57 26.18 -3.16
C ALA A 95 6.23 27.37 -4.07
N SER A 96 6.02 28.55 -3.48
CA SER A 96 5.68 29.75 -4.25
C SER A 96 6.80 30.19 -5.19
N ARG A 97 8.08 30.00 -4.82
CA ARG A 97 9.23 30.38 -5.66
C ARG A 97 9.35 29.55 -6.94
N VAL A 98 8.93 28.29 -6.91
CA VAL A 98 8.96 27.39 -8.07
C VAL A 98 7.60 27.27 -8.76
N GLY A 99 6.58 27.97 -8.26
CA GLY A 99 5.21 27.87 -8.78
C GLY A 99 4.51 26.54 -8.47
N ALA A 100 4.97 25.79 -7.48
CA ALA A 100 4.38 24.49 -7.12
C ALA A 100 3.05 24.66 -6.40
N LYS A 101 2.12 23.73 -6.65
CA LYS A 101 0.88 23.58 -5.88
C LYS A 101 1.20 23.04 -4.48
N LEU A 102 0.81 23.75 -3.42
CA LEU A 102 0.97 23.25 -2.05
C LEU A 102 -0.28 22.51 -1.58
N ILE A 103 -0.12 21.26 -1.15
CA ILE A 103 -1.13 20.51 -0.40
C ILE A 103 -0.71 20.52 1.06
N TYR A 104 -1.47 21.21 1.90
CA TYR A 104 -1.24 21.30 3.32
C TYR A 104 -2.21 20.40 4.09
N ILE A 105 -1.68 19.47 4.90
CA ILE A 105 -2.49 18.63 5.78
C ILE A 105 -2.65 19.32 7.14
N SER A 106 -3.88 19.70 7.46
CA SER A 106 -4.28 20.36 8.71
C SER A 106 -5.15 19.45 9.59
N THR A 107 -5.74 19.99 10.65
CA THR A 107 -6.41 19.25 11.73
C THR A 107 -7.68 19.95 12.18
N SER A 108 -8.64 19.21 12.72
CA SER A 108 -9.81 19.79 13.41
C SER A 108 -9.46 20.55 14.69
N PHE A 109 -8.27 20.35 15.26
CA PHE A 109 -7.82 21.06 16.48
C PHE A 109 -7.59 22.56 16.26
N VAL A 110 -7.77 23.03 15.03
CA VAL A 110 -7.88 24.46 14.71
C VAL A 110 -9.16 25.12 15.24
N PHE A 111 -10.13 24.32 15.71
CA PHE A 111 -11.40 24.80 16.26
C PHE A 111 -11.44 24.73 17.81
N PRO A 112 -12.13 25.68 18.46
CA PRO A 112 -12.00 25.90 19.90
C PRO A 112 -12.71 24.88 20.78
N GLU A 113 -13.92 24.47 20.39
CA GLU A 113 -14.87 23.84 21.28
C GLU A 113 -15.66 22.72 20.60
N LYS A 114 -16.58 22.12 21.37
CA LYS A 114 -17.46 21.09 20.84
C LYS A 114 -18.42 21.70 19.81
N GLY A 115 -18.43 21.17 18.60
CA GLY A 115 -19.29 21.70 17.55
C GLY A 115 -19.15 20.98 16.21
N THR A 116 -19.96 21.42 15.25
CA THR A 116 -19.80 21.08 13.83
C THR A 116 -19.31 22.32 13.10
N TYR A 117 -18.20 22.19 12.37
CA TYR A 117 -17.54 23.31 11.72
C TYR A 117 -17.49 23.14 10.20
N SER A 118 -17.83 24.20 9.49
CA SER A 118 -17.72 24.36 8.04
C SER A 118 -16.27 24.66 7.60
N PRO A 119 -15.88 24.33 6.35
CA PRO A 119 -14.69 24.89 5.73
C PRO A 119 -14.57 26.41 5.80
N ASP A 120 -15.72 27.10 5.81
CA ASP A 120 -15.83 28.56 5.83
C ASP A 120 -15.65 29.15 7.24
N ASP A 121 -15.71 28.33 8.28
CA ASP A 121 -15.56 28.78 9.67
C ASP A 121 -14.12 29.18 9.99
N SER A 122 -13.98 30.30 10.68
CA SER A 122 -12.69 30.86 11.09
C SER A 122 -12.04 30.01 12.20
N PRO A 123 -10.79 29.56 12.03
CA PRO A 123 -10.03 28.87 13.08
C PRO A 123 -9.84 29.69 14.35
N ASN A 124 -10.07 29.08 15.52
CA ASN A 124 -9.76 29.66 16.83
C ASN A 124 -9.24 28.59 17.81
N PRO A 125 -8.01 28.08 17.61
CA PRO A 125 -7.50 26.95 18.39
C PRO A 125 -7.15 27.32 19.85
N GLN A 126 -7.57 26.46 20.78
CA GLN A 126 -7.25 26.56 22.21
C GLN A 126 -5.99 25.77 22.62
N THR A 127 -5.48 24.90 21.75
CA THR A 127 -4.29 24.08 22.03
C THR A 127 -3.08 24.61 21.27
N VAL A 128 -1.88 24.45 21.84
CA VAL A 128 -0.61 24.78 21.15
C VAL A 128 -0.53 24.07 19.80
N TYR A 129 -0.85 22.77 19.75
CA TYR A 129 -0.87 22.01 18.50
C TYR A 129 -1.80 22.66 17.45
N GLY A 130 -3.05 22.96 17.82
CA GLY A 130 -4.00 23.64 16.94
C GLY A 130 -3.52 25.01 16.47
N GLN A 131 -2.88 25.78 17.35
CA GLN A 131 -2.30 27.09 17.02
C GLN A 131 -1.20 26.97 15.99
N THR A 132 -0.30 26.00 16.15
CA THR A 132 0.78 25.78 15.18
C THR A 132 0.30 25.21 13.84
N LYS A 133 -0.90 24.62 13.79
CA LYS A 133 -1.49 24.04 12.57
C LYS A 133 -2.46 24.97 11.84
N LYS A 134 -2.51 26.24 12.24
CA LYS A 134 -3.35 27.30 11.62
C LYS A 134 -3.15 27.37 10.10
N ASP A 135 -4.14 27.97 9.46
CA ASP A 135 -4.29 27.95 8.01
C ASP A 135 -3.15 28.67 7.28
N VAL A 136 -2.50 27.96 6.36
CA VAL A 136 -1.40 28.48 5.54
C VAL A 136 -1.87 29.09 4.23
N SER A 137 -3.16 28.92 3.88
CA SER A 137 -3.75 29.45 2.64
C SER A 137 -3.69 30.98 2.56
N SER A 138 -3.61 31.66 3.70
CA SER A 138 -3.39 33.11 3.76
C SER A 138 -2.04 33.56 3.18
N TYR A 139 -1.07 32.64 3.07
CA TYR A 139 0.28 32.93 2.61
C TYR A 139 0.53 32.56 1.14
N ILE A 140 -0.34 31.75 0.51
CA ILE A 140 -0.13 31.23 -0.85
C ILE A 140 -1.44 31.08 -1.61
N CYS A 141 -1.53 31.73 -2.78
CA CYS A 141 -2.71 31.70 -3.65
C CYS A 141 -3.07 30.31 -4.24
N HIS A 142 -2.10 29.40 -4.36
CA HIS A 142 -2.27 28.07 -4.99
C HIS A 142 -2.17 26.91 -3.99
N THR A 143 -3.06 26.91 -2.99
CA THR A 143 -3.02 25.94 -1.88
C THR A 143 -4.30 25.13 -1.79
N ILE A 144 -4.15 23.82 -1.57
CA ILE A 144 -5.21 22.92 -1.08
C ILE A 144 -4.93 22.65 0.40
N ASN A 145 -5.80 23.12 1.29
CA ASN A 145 -5.71 22.84 2.72
C ASN A 145 -6.73 21.75 3.10
N VAL A 146 -6.25 20.54 3.40
CA VAL A 146 -7.10 19.41 3.83
C VAL A 146 -7.11 19.33 5.36
N ARG A 147 -8.19 19.77 5.99
CA ARG A 147 -8.44 19.63 7.43
C ARG A 147 -9.06 18.27 7.72
N ILE A 148 -8.44 17.52 8.62
CA ILE A 148 -8.85 16.15 8.94
C ILE A 148 -9.49 16.10 10.33
N ALA A 149 -10.67 15.49 10.43
CA ALA A 149 -11.54 15.52 11.60
C ALA A 149 -10.92 14.87 12.85
N GLU A 150 -10.07 13.86 12.68
CA GLU A 150 -8.88 13.50 13.47
C GLU A 150 -8.50 12.04 13.18
N LYS A 151 -7.24 11.72 13.51
CA LYS A 151 -6.59 10.40 13.52
C LYS A 151 -6.78 9.54 12.28
N LEU A 152 -5.71 9.57 11.52
CA LEU A 152 -5.48 8.74 10.36
C LEU A 152 -5.03 7.32 10.77
N TRP A 153 -5.42 6.33 9.98
CA TRP A 153 -5.04 4.92 10.12
C TRP A 153 -4.91 4.28 8.73
N THR A 154 -4.01 3.29 8.59
CA THR A 154 -3.64 2.70 7.30
C THR A 154 -3.25 1.24 7.50
N ALA A 155 -3.27 0.47 6.40
CA ALA A 155 -2.61 -0.82 6.35
C ALA A 155 -1.22 -0.67 5.72
N ASN A 156 -0.20 -0.53 6.56
CA ASN A 156 1.12 -1.00 6.19
C ASN A 156 1.30 -2.44 6.72
N ASP A 157 2.35 -3.13 6.27
CA ASP A 157 2.59 -4.55 6.58
C ASP A 157 2.62 -4.82 8.10
N ASN A 158 2.87 -3.77 8.89
CA ASN A 158 2.44 -3.66 10.29
C ASN A 158 1.24 -2.71 10.40
N VAL A 159 0.07 -3.24 10.79
CA VAL A 159 -1.12 -2.40 11.01
C VAL A 159 -0.95 -1.64 12.31
N VAL A 160 -0.53 -0.39 12.17
CA VAL A 160 -0.53 0.58 13.25
C VAL A 160 -1.84 1.35 13.17
N ILE A 161 -2.80 0.90 13.98
CA ILE A 161 -4.03 1.65 14.24
C ILE A 161 -3.68 2.79 15.19
N HIS A 162 -3.13 3.88 14.64
CA HIS A 162 -2.78 5.10 15.38
C HIS A 162 -3.98 5.75 16.10
N PHE A 163 -5.21 5.32 15.78
CA PHE A 163 -6.42 5.71 16.50
C PHE A 163 -6.30 5.46 18.02
N ILE A 164 -5.63 4.37 18.41
CA ILE A 164 -5.65 3.85 19.78
C ILE A 164 -4.34 4.13 20.54
N PHE A 165 -3.18 3.95 19.91
CA PHE A 165 -1.86 4.06 20.55
C PHE A 165 -0.89 4.98 19.79
N ASN A 166 -0.08 5.76 20.53
CA ASN A 166 0.94 6.66 19.94
C ASN A 166 2.23 5.94 19.52
N SER A 167 2.51 4.73 20.00
CA SER A 167 3.68 3.98 19.54
C SER A 167 3.69 2.55 20.09
N LYS A 168 3.91 1.57 19.19
CA LYS A 168 4.32 0.17 19.42
C LYS A 168 3.29 -0.93 19.71
N PHE A 169 2.05 -0.66 20.12
CA PHE A 169 1.07 -1.72 20.33
C PHE A 169 -0.24 -1.43 19.59
N SER A 170 -0.70 -2.33 18.73
CA SER A 170 -2.06 -2.25 18.18
C SER A 170 -3.03 -2.88 19.19
N ILE A 171 -4.30 -2.48 19.17
CA ILE A 171 -5.34 -3.19 19.95
C ILE A 171 -5.37 -4.68 19.60
N ILE A 172 -5.15 -4.99 18.32
CA ILE A 172 -5.09 -6.35 17.78
C ILE A 172 -3.99 -7.14 18.50
N TYR A 173 -2.79 -6.58 18.60
CA TYR A 173 -1.67 -7.22 19.30
C TYR A 173 -1.93 -7.32 20.80
N THR A 174 -2.39 -6.23 21.44
CA THR A 174 -2.63 -6.20 22.89
C THR A 174 -3.68 -7.22 23.33
N LEU A 175 -4.80 -7.31 22.60
CA LEU A 175 -5.83 -8.32 22.87
C LEU A 175 -5.33 -9.73 22.59
N ALA A 176 -4.55 -9.94 21.53
CA ALA A 176 -4.04 -11.26 21.18
C ALA A 176 -3.00 -11.79 22.19
N GLU A 177 -2.17 -10.93 22.76
CA GLU A 177 -1.13 -11.30 23.72
C GLU A 177 -1.62 -11.30 25.17
N ASN A 178 -2.31 -10.23 25.58
CA ASN A 178 -2.66 -10.00 26.99
C ASN A 178 -4.11 -10.35 27.31
N GLY A 179 -4.96 -10.57 26.31
CA GLY A 179 -6.39 -10.85 26.50
C GLY A 179 -7.23 -9.67 27.01
N VAL A 180 -6.63 -8.55 27.43
CA VAL A 180 -7.33 -7.36 27.94
C VAL A 180 -6.69 -6.05 27.45
N VAL A 181 -7.51 -5.03 27.20
CA VAL A 181 -7.05 -3.68 26.83
C VAL A 181 -7.98 -2.59 27.39
N GLU A 182 -7.40 -1.55 27.99
CA GLU A 182 -8.13 -0.40 28.52
C GLU A 182 -8.15 0.78 27.55
N LEU A 183 -9.34 1.21 27.15
CA LEU A 183 -9.55 2.24 26.14
C LEU A 183 -10.40 3.39 26.65
N ASP A 184 -10.01 4.61 26.30
CA ASP A 184 -10.75 5.82 26.67
C ASP A 184 -12.15 5.84 26.05
N ASP A 185 -13.17 6.09 26.88
CA ASP A 185 -14.57 6.19 26.46
C ASP A 185 -15.17 7.59 26.69
N SER A 186 -14.33 8.60 26.94
CA SER A 186 -14.78 9.95 27.30
C SER A 186 -14.83 10.91 26.10
N VAL A 187 -14.04 10.65 25.06
CA VAL A 187 -13.84 11.59 23.94
C VAL A 187 -14.27 10.99 22.60
N LYS A 188 -15.19 11.67 21.90
CA LYS A 188 -15.70 11.26 20.57
C LYS A 188 -14.88 11.88 19.44
N ARG A 189 -14.58 11.07 18.42
CA ARG A 189 -13.80 11.45 17.23
C ARG A 189 -14.35 10.84 15.95
N TYR A 190 -13.98 11.40 14.80
CA TYR A 190 -14.42 10.95 13.47
C TYR A 190 -13.22 10.34 12.71
N PRO A 191 -12.95 9.02 12.88
CA PRO A 191 -11.74 8.38 12.38
C PRO A 191 -11.67 8.44 10.86
N SER A 192 -10.57 8.95 10.31
CA SER A 192 -10.41 9.11 8.86
C SER A 192 -9.43 8.08 8.31
N PHE A 193 -9.79 7.33 7.27
CA PHE A 193 -8.86 6.37 6.67
C PHE A 193 -7.84 7.06 5.77
N VAL A 194 -6.55 6.71 5.89
CA VAL A 194 -5.47 7.39 5.16
C VAL A 194 -5.69 7.32 3.65
N ASP A 195 -6.09 6.17 3.13
CA ASP A 195 -6.26 6.01 1.70
C ASP A 195 -7.40 6.91 1.18
N ASP A 196 -8.43 7.19 1.99
CA ASP A 196 -9.48 8.16 1.62
C ASP A 196 -8.93 9.59 1.54
N VAL A 197 -8.01 9.96 2.43
CA VAL A 197 -7.32 11.27 2.37
C VAL A 197 -6.52 11.40 1.09
N ILE A 198 -5.83 10.34 0.69
CA ILE A 198 -5.01 10.31 -0.50
C ILE A 198 -5.88 10.41 -1.76
N TRP A 199 -6.97 9.64 -1.84
CA TRP A 199 -7.91 9.69 -2.96
C TRP A 199 -8.64 11.03 -3.08
N VAL A 200 -9.05 11.62 -1.96
CA VAL A 200 -9.60 12.98 -1.96
C VAL A 200 -8.57 13.98 -2.44
N THR A 201 -7.32 13.86 -2.00
CA THR A 201 -6.24 14.76 -2.41
C THR A 201 -5.99 14.66 -3.93
N GLU A 202 -5.96 13.45 -4.48
CA GLU A 202 -5.86 13.20 -5.92
C GLU A 202 -7.03 13.85 -6.67
N ARG A 203 -8.27 13.64 -6.22
CA ARG A 203 -9.44 14.28 -6.85
C ARG A 203 -9.36 15.81 -6.82
N LEU A 204 -8.89 16.39 -5.73
CA LEU A 204 -8.71 17.83 -5.60
C LEU A 204 -7.64 18.36 -6.57
N LEU A 205 -6.59 17.58 -6.83
CA LEU A 205 -5.59 17.90 -7.86
C LEU A 205 -6.19 17.83 -9.26
N ASP A 206 -6.99 16.80 -9.57
CA ASP A 206 -7.61 16.62 -10.89
C ASP A 206 -8.50 17.80 -11.31
N ILE A 207 -9.20 18.40 -10.34
CA ILE A 207 -10.08 19.56 -10.59
C ILE A 207 -9.35 20.89 -10.37
N ASN A 208 -8.03 20.87 -10.15
CA ASN A 208 -7.19 22.03 -9.81
C ASN A 208 -7.77 22.88 -8.67
N ALA A 209 -8.28 22.23 -7.63
CA ALA A 209 -9.00 22.87 -6.53
C ALA A 209 -8.09 23.83 -5.74
N ASN A 210 -8.67 24.84 -5.08
CA ASN A 210 -7.96 25.73 -4.16
C ASN A 210 -8.84 25.99 -2.93
N GLY A 211 -8.21 26.28 -1.80
CA GLY A 211 -8.89 26.61 -0.55
C GLY A 211 -8.94 25.46 0.44
N VAL A 212 -9.92 25.51 1.33
CA VAL A 212 -10.03 24.63 2.50
C VAL A 212 -11.04 23.52 2.24
N TYR A 213 -10.65 22.29 2.54
CA TYR A 213 -11.48 21.10 2.43
C TYR A 213 -11.46 20.33 3.74
N HIS A 214 -12.63 19.86 4.15
CA HIS A 214 -12.79 19.07 5.37
C HIS A 214 -12.97 17.60 5.03
N LEU A 215 -12.29 16.74 5.77
CA LEU A 215 -12.37 15.29 5.62
C LEU A 215 -12.56 14.62 6.98
N GLY A 216 -13.52 13.70 7.05
CA GLY A 216 -13.91 12.96 8.25
C GLY A 216 -15.01 11.95 7.92
N THR A 217 -15.17 10.93 8.75
CA THR A 217 -16.39 10.11 8.69
C THR A 217 -17.58 10.89 9.22
N ASN A 218 -18.79 10.47 8.87
CA ASN A 218 -20.03 11.08 9.41
C ASN A 218 -20.40 10.59 10.82
N LYS A 219 -19.80 9.47 11.28
CA LYS A 219 -20.05 8.85 12.57
C LYS A 219 -18.87 9.01 13.52
N ALA A 220 -19.16 9.41 14.75
CA ALA A 220 -18.20 9.55 15.81
C ALA A 220 -18.01 8.22 16.58
N TYR A 221 -16.82 8.03 17.14
CA TYR A 221 -16.46 6.92 18.00
C TYR A 221 -15.54 7.39 19.11
N THR A 222 -15.70 6.84 20.31
CA THR A 222 -14.65 6.84 21.34
C THR A 222 -13.55 5.83 21.00
N LYS A 223 -12.44 5.83 21.75
CA LYS A 223 -11.42 4.78 21.58
C LYS A 223 -11.97 3.41 21.94
N TYR A 224 -12.80 3.33 22.97
CA TYR A 224 -13.50 2.11 23.37
C TYR A 224 -14.43 1.58 22.26
N GLU A 225 -15.35 2.41 21.76
CA GLU A 225 -16.31 2.01 20.71
C GLU A 225 -15.60 1.54 19.43
N PHE A 226 -14.56 2.27 19.04
CA PHE A 226 -13.76 1.91 17.88
C PHE A 226 -12.93 0.64 18.12
N GLY A 227 -12.39 0.48 19.32
CA GLY A 227 -11.66 -0.73 19.72
C GLY A 227 -12.53 -1.98 19.60
N ARG A 228 -13.78 -1.91 20.05
CA ARG A 228 -14.76 -3.00 19.85
C ARG A 228 -14.96 -3.32 18.38
N LYS A 229 -15.12 -2.30 17.52
CA LYS A 229 -15.22 -2.52 16.07
C LYS A 229 -14.01 -3.20 15.46
N VAL A 230 -12.80 -2.87 15.94
CA VAL A 230 -11.58 -3.55 15.51
C VAL A 230 -11.64 -5.01 15.93
N ALA A 231 -11.90 -5.31 17.21
CA ALA A 231 -11.98 -6.68 17.70
C ALA A 231 -13.02 -7.51 16.94
N ASP A 232 -14.22 -6.97 16.73
CA ASP A 232 -15.30 -7.61 15.96
C ASP A 232 -14.87 -7.89 14.52
N THR A 233 -14.29 -6.90 13.83
CA THR A 233 -13.91 -7.05 12.42
C THR A 233 -12.80 -8.08 12.25
N PHE A 234 -11.83 -8.10 13.15
CA PHE A 234 -10.69 -9.02 13.11
C PHE A 234 -10.97 -10.36 13.81
N ASN A 235 -12.15 -10.54 14.40
CA ASN A 235 -12.54 -11.73 15.16
C ASN A 235 -11.54 -12.06 16.28
N ILE A 236 -11.08 -11.04 17.00
CA ILE A 236 -10.10 -11.16 18.08
C ILE A 236 -10.85 -11.30 19.40
N LYS A 237 -10.52 -12.33 20.16
CA LYS A 237 -11.05 -12.54 21.50
C LYS A 237 -10.28 -11.70 22.52
N GLY A 238 -10.97 -11.27 23.57
CA GLY A 238 -10.40 -10.55 24.70
C GLY A 238 -11.36 -9.53 25.25
N GLU A 239 -11.02 -8.98 26.40
CA GLU A 239 -11.79 -7.97 27.11
C GLU A 239 -11.32 -6.56 26.74
N ILE A 240 -12.27 -5.70 26.39
CA ILE A 240 -11.99 -4.28 26.18
C ILE A 240 -12.69 -3.53 27.30
N VAL A 241 -11.91 -2.90 28.17
CA VAL A 241 -12.40 -2.20 29.35
C VAL A 241 -12.49 -0.70 29.05
N PRO A 242 -13.67 -0.06 29.18
CA PRO A 242 -13.78 1.38 29.06
C PRO A 242 -13.17 2.07 30.29
N VAL A 243 -12.39 3.11 30.06
CA VAL A 243 -11.78 3.93 31.12
C VAL A 243 -11.91 5.42 30.79
N GLU A 244 -11.77 6.28 31.79
CA GLU A 244 -11.61 7.72 31.57
C GLU A 244 -10.14 8.10 31.74
N LYS A 245 -9.45 8.43 30.65
CA LYS A 245 -8.03 8.85 30.72
C LYS A 245 -7.92 10.36 30.73
N LYS A 246 -7.43 10.93 31.83
CA LYS A 246 -7.05 12.35 31.90
C LYS A 246 -5.84 12.61 31.00
N SER A 247 -6.00 13.48 29.99
CA SER A 247 -4.91 13.96 29.14
C SER A 247 -4.26 15.21 29.74
N PHE A 248 -2.97 15.45 29.45
CA PHE A 248 -2.27 16.66 29.92
C PHE A 248 -2.88 17.92 29.29
N VAL A 249 -3.16 17.88 27.99
CA VAL A 249 -3.85 18.97 27.29
C VAL A 249 -5.35 18.69 27.31
N GLN A 250 -6.15 19.69 27.71
CA GLN A 250 -7.60 19.63 27.60
C GLN A 250 -8.00 19.67 26.13
N ARG A 251 -8.77 18.67 25.71
CA ARG A 251 -9.19 18.50 24.32
C ARG A 251 -10.71 18.70 24.24
N PRO A 252 -11.23 19.33 23.18
CA PRO A 252 -12.67 19.36 22.96
C PRO A 252 -13.24 17.94 22.91
N SER A 253 -14.39 17.74 23.56
CA SER A 253 -15.01 16.42 23.72
C SER A 253 -15.46 15.82 22.39
N GLU A 254 -15.81 16.65 21.41
CA GLU A 254 -16.24 16.23 20.07
C GLU A 254 -16.13 17.40 19.07
N ILE A 255 -15.30 17.28 18.03
CA ILE A 255 -15.27 18.23 16.91
C ILE A 255 -15.68 17.48 15.66
N LYS A 256 -16.78 17.89 15.03
CA LYS A 256 -17.22 17.40 13.73
C LYS A 256 -16.81 18.39 12.66
N LEU A 257 -16.27 17.89 11.56
CA LEU A 257 -16.05 18.68 10.35
C LEU A 257 -17.21 18.44 9.37
N ASP A 258 -17.76 19.51 8.80
CA ASP A 258 -18.74 19.45 7.72
C ASP A 258 -18.03 19.06 6.41
N THR A 259 -18.05 17.76 6.12
CA THR A 259 -17.38 17.19 4.96
C THR A 259 -18.24 17.36 3.71
N ARG A 260 -17.91 18.37 2.90
CA ARG A 260 -18.58 18.64 1.60
C ARG A 260 -17.96 17.88 0.43
N ILE A 261 -17.06 16.94 0.70
CA ILE A 261 -16.23 16.28 -0.32
C ILE A 261 -17.02 15.33 -1.23
N GLU A 262 -18.16 14.82 -0.76
CA GLU A 262 -19.05 13.97 -1.55
C GLU A 262 -19.57 14.70 -2.81
N ARG A 263 -19.68 16.04 -2.75
CA ARG A 263 -20.03 16.88 -3.92
C ARG A 263 -18.99 16.81 -5.04
N LEU A 264 -17.78 16.33 -4.76
CA LEU A 264 -16.71 16.13 -5.75
C LEU A 264 -16.77 14.74 -6.42
N GLY A 265 -17.77 13.92 -6.07
CA GLY A 265 -17.90 12.53 -6.53
C GLY A 265 -17.01 11.55 -5.76
N VAL A 266 -16.51 11.92 -4.57
CA VAL A 266 -15.66 11.06 -3.74
C VAL A 266 -16.43 10.59 -2.51
N THR A 267 -16.49 9.27 -2.32
CA THR A 267 -17.12 8.66 -1.15
C THR A 267 -16.07 8.36 -0.09
N ILE A 268 -16.27 8.87 1.12
CA ILE A 268 -15.47 8.50 2.30
C ILE A 268 -15.99 7.17 2.84
N ARG A 269 -15.09 6.20 3.06
CA ARG A 269 -15.49 4.90 3.61
C ARG A 269 -15.95 5.05 5.05
N SER A 270 -16.98 4.29 5.42
CA SER A 270 -17.30 4.08 6.82
C SER A 270 -16.14 3.36 7.53
N VAL A 271 -16.09 3.50 8.87
CA VAL A 271 -15.11 2.80 9.70
C VAL A 271 -15.13 1.28 9.45
N THR A 272 -16.31 0.68 9.27
CA THR A 272 -16.44 -0.75 8.97
C THR A 272 -15.84 -1.13 7.61
N GLU A 273 -16.05 -0.32 6.57
CA GLU A 273 -15.48 -0.56 5.24
C GLU A 273 -13.95 -0.38 5.23
N ALA A 274 -13.44 0.63 5.94
CA ALA A 274 -12.01 0.83 6.13
C ALA A 274 -11.37 -0.36 6.88
N LEU A 275 -11.98 -0.82 7.99
CA LEU A 275 -11.53 -2.00 8.73
C LEU A 275 -11.51 -3.25 7.87
N ASN A 276 -12.57 -3.47 7.08
CA ASN A 276 -12.62 -4.58 6.14
C ASN A 276 -11.52 -4.47 5.08
N THR A 277 -11.26 -3.27 4.56
CA THR A 277 -10.14 -3.04 3.63
C THR A 277 -8.82 -3.47 4.26
N ILE A 278 -8.54 -3.00 5.47
CA ILE A 278 -7.32 -3.34 6.22
C ILE A 278 -7.22 -4.85 6.44
N LYS A 279 -8.31 -5.51 6.87
CA LYS A 279 -8.36 -6.97 7.05
C LYS A 279 -8.00 -7.72 5.77
N HIS A 280 -8.52 -7.28 4.63
CA HIS A 280 -8.22 -7.89 3.33
C HIS A 280 -6.79 -7.62 2.84
N GLN A 281 -6.25 -6.44 3.11
CA GLN A 281 -4.86 -6.09 2.78
C GLN A 281 -3.85 -6.88 3.64
N ARG A 282 -4.12 -7.07 4.94
CA ARG A 282 -3.26 -7.86 5.84
C ARG A 282 -3.27 -9.34 5.54
N GLY A 283 -4.46 -9.92 5.32
CA GLY A 283 -4.60 -11.34 4.98
C GLY A 283 -4.38 -11.64 3.49
N CYS A 284 -3.80 -10.71 2.72
CA CYS A 284 -3.74 -10.83 1.26
C CYS A 284 -2.82 -11.97 0.79
N SER A 285 -3.41 -13.04 0.28
CA SER A 285 -2.64 -14.16 -0.29
C SER A 285 -1.81 -13.77 -1.52
N PHE A 286 -2.22 -12.75 -2.28
CA PHE A 286 -1.44 -12.24 -3.40
C PHE A 286 -0.13 -11.59 -2.93
N LYS A 287 -0.14 -10.83 -1.81
CA LYS A 287 1.11 -10.30 -1.23
C LYS A 287 2.09 -11.41 -0.87
N THR A 288 1.58 -12.49 -0.28
CA THR A 288 2.38 -13.67 0.08
C THR A 288 3.12 -14.26 -1.10
N ILE A 289 2.42 -14.45 -2.22
CA ILE A 289 3.04 -15.08 -3.38
C ILE A 289 3.86 -14.10 -4.22
N TYR A 290 3.46 -12.82 -4.35
CA TYR A 290 4.02 -11.88 -5.33
C TYR A 290 4.76 -10.68 -4.69
N SER A 291 4.13 -9.99 -3.73
CA SER A 291 4.60 -8.66 -3.28
C SER A 291 5.67 -8.67 -2.19
N PHE A 292 5.61 -9.62 -1.25
CA PHE A 292 6.57 -9.66 -0.14
C PHE A 292 7.96 -10.03 -0.61
N LYS A 293 8.98 -9.52 0.07
CA LYS A 293 10.36 -9.96 -0.19
C LYS A 293 10.51 -11.42 0.22
N PRO A 294 11.41 -12.17 -0.43
CA PRO A 294 11.59 -13.60 -0.13
C PRO A 294 11.88 -13.91 1.34
N ASP A 295 12.64 -13.05 2.02
CA ASP A 295 13.05 -13.14 3.42
C ASP A 295 12.04 -12.54 4.40
N GLU A 296 10.98 -11.88 3.91
CA GLU A 296 9.98 -11.25 4.75
C GLU A 296 9.14 -12.30 5.50
N LEU A 297 9.01 -12.11 6.82
CA LEU A 297 8.34 -13.07 7.70
C LEU A 297 6.83 -12.84 7.75
N ILE A 298 6.09 -13.88 7.39
CA ILE A 298 4.64 -13.98 7.48
C ILE A 298 4.31 -14.98 8.59
N LYS A 299 3.92 -14.48 9.77
CA LYS A 299 3.65 -15.32 10.96
C LYS A 299 4.81 -16.28 11.28
N GLY A 300 6.03 -15.76 11.27
CA GLY A 300 7.25 -16.52 11.58
C GLY A 300 7.75 -17.44 10.47
N GLN A 301 7.13 -17.44 9.28
CA GLN A 301 7.63 -18.15 8.11
C GLN A 301 7.97 -17.15 7.01
N SER A 302 9.16 -17.26 6.42
CA SER A 302 9.56 -16.43 5.29
C SER A 302 8.65 -16.68 4.06
N ALA A 303 8.41 -15.63 3.27
CA ALA A 303 7.61 -15.72 2.06
C ALA A 303 8.13 -16.80 1.11
N ASN A 304 9.45 -16.94 0.97
CA ASN A 304 10.06 -17.99 0.13
C ASN A 304 9.70 -19.42 0.58
N LYS A 305 9.60 -19.67 1.89
CA LYS A 305 9.26 -20.98 2.44
C LYS A 305 7.82 -21.34 2.12
N VAL A 306 6.92 -20.34 2.15
CA VAL A 306 5.53 -20.53 1.70
C VAL A 306 5.48 -20.80 0.20
N ARG A 307 6.19 -20.03 -0.61
CA ARG A 307 6.23 -20.20 -2.08
C ARG A 307 6.79 -21.56 -2.50
N ALA A 308 7.85 -22.04 -1.86
CA ALA A 308 8.40 -23.38 -2.09
C ALA A 308 7.41 -24.48 -1.67
N LYS A 309 6.70 -24.33 -0.54
CA LYS A 309 5.63 -25.27 -0.16
C LYS A 309 4.51 -25.33 -1.19
N LEU A 310 4.11 -24.19 -1.76
CA LEU A 310 3.10 -24.16 -2.82
C LEU A 310 3.58 -24.88 -4.09
N GLY A 311 4.84 -24.70 -4.48
CA GLY A 311 5.45 -25.45 -5.59
C GLY A 311 5.50 -26.96 -5.33
N LYS A 312 5.92 -27.36 -4.12
CA LYS A 312 5.91 -28.76 -3.68
C LYS A 312 4.51 -29.37 -3.69
N GLU A 313 3.51 -28.60 -3.29
CA GLU A 313 2.12 -29.04 -3.33
C GLU A 313 1.64 -29.21 -4.77
N LEU A 314 2.00 -28.28 -5.65
CA LEU A 314 1.66 -28.36 -7.07
C LEU A 314 2.25 -29.62 -7.70
N GLY A 315 3.46 -30.04 -7.34
CA GLY A 315 4.11 -31.23 -7.92
C GLY A 315 3.63 -32.60 -7.41
N LYS A 316 2.71 -32.67 -6.43
CA LYS A 316 2.31 -33.98 -5.84
C LYS A 316 1.58 -34.91 -6.80
N ASP A 317 0.83 -34.35 -7.74
CA ASP A 317 -0.02 -35.09 -8.68
C ASP A 317 0.49 -34.87 -10.11
N GLU A 318 1.79 -34.67 -10.28
CA GLU A 318 2.41 -34.50 -11.59
C GLU A 318 2.68 -35.85 -12.24
N ASP A 319 2.28 -35.97 -13.51
CA ASP A 319 2.39 -37.16 -14.33
C ASP A 319 3.10 -36.91 -15.68
N ILE A 320 3.54 -35.68 -15.95
CA ILE A 320 4.29 -35.37 -17.18
C ILE A 320 5.72 -35.90 -17.11
N ASP A 321 6.24 -36.29 -18.27
CA ASP A 321 7.64 -36.60 -18.48
C ASP A 321 8.33 -35.37 -19.08
N ALA A 322 9.18 -34.71 -18.29
CA ALA A 322 9.89 -33.50 -18.69
C ALA A 322 11.34 -33.54 -18.23
N ASP A 323 12.22 -32.87 -18.98
CA ASP A 323 13.66 -32.98 -18.80
C ASP A 323 14.17 -32.00 -17.73
N ILE A 324 13.59 -30.80 -17.67
CA ILE A 324 14.00 -29.73 -16.75
C ILE A 324 12.82 -28.89 -16.25
N VAL A 325 12.95 -28.38 -15.02
CA VAL A 325 12.14 -27.29 -14.48
C VAL A 325 12.91 -25.99 -14.65
N ILE A 326 12.26 -24.95 -15.17
CA ILE A 326 12.84 -23.61 -15.27
C ILE A 326 11.94 -22.58 -14.58
N PRO A 327 12.48 -21.71 -13.72
CA PRO A 327 11.71 -20.62 -13.12
C PRO A 327 11.57 -19.44 -14.09
N VAL A 328 10.45 -18.74 -14.03
CA VAL A 328 10.42 -17.33 -14.47
C VAL A 328 11.33 -16.51 -13.55
N PRO A 329 12.28 -15.70 -14.05
CA PRO A 329 13.25 -15.01 -13.21
C PRO A 329 12.63 -14.13 -12.12
N GLU A 330 13.27 -14.14 -10.95
CA GLU A 330 12.86 -13.49 -9.68
C GLU A 330 11.57 -14.06 -9.05
N SER A 331 10.46 -14.10 -9.79
CA SER A 331 9.14 -14.53 -9.29
C SER A 331 9.03 -16.04 -9.08
N GLY A 332 9.42 -16.82 -10.09
CA GLY A 332 9.20 -18.26 -10.16
C GLY A 332 10.22 -19.11 -9.39
N ILE A 333 11.30 -18.52 -8.89
CA ILE A 333 12.46 -19.26 -8.33
C ILE A 333 12.05 -20.21 -7.20
N TYR A 334 11.33 -19.71 -6.19
CA TYR A 334 11.00 -20.51 -5.00
C TYR A 334 9.94 -21.57 -5.26
N PRO A 335 8.83 -21.27 -5.97
CA PRO A 335 7.91 -22.33 -6.37
C PRO A 335 8.56 -23.38 -7.28
N ALA A 336 9.42 -22.97 -8.22
CA ALA A 336 10.13 -23.91 -9.08
C ALA A 336 11.03 -24.87 -8.28
N THR A 337 11.73 -24.33 -7.28
CA THR A 337 12.56 -25.13 -6.35
C THR A 337 11.71 -26.19 -5.66
N GLY A 338 10.59 -25.79 -5.04
CA GLY A 338 9.74 -26.74 -4.33
C GLY A 338 9.06 -27.76 -5.25
N TYR A 339 8.74 -27.36 -6.48
CA TYR A 339 8.18 -28.25 -7.50
C TYR A 339 9.22 -29.29 -7.95
N ALA A 340 10.43 -28.85 -8.30
CA ALA A 340 11.55 -29.73 -8.68
C ALA A 340 11.90 -30.73 -7.56
N ASP A 341 11.98 -30.25 -6.31
CA ASP A 341 12.18 -31.10 -5.13
C ASP A 341 11.11 -32.18 -4.99
N LYS A 342 9.87 -31.90 -5.44
CA LYS A 342 8.77 -32.85 -5.33
C LYS A 342 8.74 -33.87 -6.46
N THR A 343 8.96 -33.42 -7.69
CA THR A 343 8.84 -34.25 -8.89
C THR A 343 10.13 -35.02 -9.20
N GLY A 344 11.27 -34.55 -8.70
CA GLY A 344 12.59 -35.09 -9.04
C GLY A 344 13.13 -34.58 -10.38
N ILE A 345 12.37 -33.74 -11.10
CA ILE A 345 12.83 -33.12 -12.35
C ILE A 345 13.85 -32.02 -11.99
N PRO A 346 15.05 -32.01 -12.58
CA PRO A 346 16.11 -31.10 -12.17
C PRO A 346 15.79 -29.64 -12.52
N LEU A 347 16.10 -28.74 -11.58
CA LEU A 347 15.93 -27.29 -11.75
C LEU A 347 17.12 -26.68 -12.49
N TYR A 348 16.84 -25.95 -13.57
CA TYR A 348 17.84 -25.17 -14.31
C TYR A 348 17.36 -23.74 -14.55
N HIS A 349 18.29 -22.80 -14.65
CA HIS A 349 17.98 -21.41 -15.03
C HIS A 349 18.04 -21.25 -16.56
N GLY A 350 17.02 -21.74 -17.25
CA GLY A 350 16.90 -21.64 -18.71
C GLY A 350 16.51 -20.26 -19.22
N ILE A 351 15.88 -19.45 -18.36
CA ILE A 351 15.58 -18.04 -18.61
C ILE A 351 16.26 -17.23 -17.51
N ILE A 352 16.94 -16.14 -17.88
CA ILE A 352 17.61 -15.23 -16.96
C ILE A 352 17.29 -13.79 -17.32
N ARG A 353 17.50 -12.87 -16.38
CA ARG A 353 17.41 -11.44 -16.64
C ARG A 353 18.74 -10.93 -17.23
N ASP A 354 18.66 -10.05 -18.22
CA ASP A 354 19.84 -9.34 -18.71
C ASP A 354 20.21 -8.21 -17.76
N TYR A 355 21.16 -8.48 -16.86
CA TYR A 355 21.70 -7.50 -15.91
C TYR A 355 22.75 -6.56 -16.54
N LYS A 356 23.28 -6.86 -17.74
CA LYS A 356 24.37 -6.07 -18.34
C LYS A 356 23.87 -4.76 -18.95
N THR A 357 22.62 -4.73 -19.42
CA THR A 357 22.01 -3.53 -19.99
C THR A 357 21.35 -2.63 -18.94
N GLU A 358 21.61 -2.82 -17.64
CA GLU A 358 21.11 -1.96 -16.54
C GLU A 358 21.83 -0.61 -16.42
N LYS A 359 22.91 -0.37 -17.17
CA LYS A 359 23.67 0.90 -17.16
C LYS A 359 23.13 1.99 -18.11
N THR A 360 21.84 2.06 -18.38
CA THR A 360 21.25 3.28 -18.98
C THR A 360 20.87 4.25 -17.87
N LEU A 361 21.83 5.09 -17.49
CA LEU A 361 21.77 6.09 -16.42
C LEU A 361 20.79 7.27 -16.66
N TYR A 362 20.06 7.30 -17.77
CA TYR A 362 19.19 8.41 -18.16
C TYR A 362 17.90 7.92 -18.82
N GLU A 363 16.95 7.41 -18.03
CA GLU A 363 15.58 7.18 -18.49
C GLU A 363 14.58 7.74 -17.45
N PRO A 364 13.96 8.92 -17.72
CA PRO A 364 13.11 9.62 -16.75
C PRO A 364 11.72 9.01 -16.55
N ASN A 365 11.29 8.04 -17.37
CA ASN A 365 9.97 7.43 -17.30
C ASN A 365 10.01 6.02 -16.66
N ILE A 366 9.39 5.88 -15.49
CA ILE A 366 9.33 4.64 -14.68
C ILE A 366 8.50 3.53 -15.36
N GLU A 367 7.41 3.87 -16.04
CA GLU A 367 6.59 2.91 -16.79
C GLU A 367 7.35 2.37 -18.00
N GLU A 368 8.04 3.25 -18.72
CA GLU A 368 8.84 2.86 -19.86
C GLU A 368 10.06 2.03 -19.43
N ARG A 369 10.68 2.38 -18.29
CA ARG A 369 11.73 1.59 -17.64
C ARG A 369 11.23 0.20 -17.25
N ASN A 370 10.09 0.08 -16.56
CA ASN A 370 9.52 -1.23 -16.17
C ASN A 370 9.04 -2.06 -17.38
N ARG A 371 8.54 -1.40 -18.44
CA ARG A 371 8.17 -2.04 -19.72
C ARG A 371 9.41 -2.51 -20.49
N LYS A 372 10.51 -1.74 -20.51
CA LYS A 372 11.81 -2.14 -21.11
C LYS A 372 12.55 -3.18 -20.28
N LEU A 373 12.47 -3.14 -18.95
CA LEU A 373 13.06 -4.12 -18.04
C LEU A 373 12.40 -5.51 -18.19
N ARG A 374 11.08 -5.57 -18.41
CA ARG A 374 10.37 -6.83 -18.71
C ARG A 374 10.74 -7.44 -20.08
N LYS A 375 11.23 -6.63 -21.02
CA LYS A 375 11.69 -7.09 -22.35
C LYS A 375 13.10 -7.68 -22.36
N LYS A 376 13.84 -7.59 -21.25
CA LYS A 376 15.25 -7.98 -21.14
C LYS A 376 15.42 -9.36 -20.50
N LEU A 377 14.69 -10.35 -21.01
CA LEU A 377 14.89 -11.75 -20.68
C LEU A 377 15.84 -12.38 -21.70
N ILE A 378 16.79 -13.19 -21.25
CA ILE A 378 17.66 -14.00 -22.09
C ILE A 378 17.24 -15.45 -21.88
N ALA A 379 17.09 -16.18 -22.98
CA ALA A 379 16.92 -17.61 -22.93
C ALA A 379 18.24 -18.29 -23.27
N VAL A 380 18.64 -19.24 -22.44
CA VAL A 380 19.95 -19.88 -22.48
C VAL A 380 19.83 -21.15 -23.32
N GLY A 381 20.15 -21.04 -24.62
CA GLY A 381 20.00 -22.12 -25.61
C GLY A 381 20.56 -23.46 -25.14
N ASP A 382 21.83 -23.48 -24.74
CA ASP A 382 22.55 -24.66 -24.22
C ASP A 382 21.80 -25.43 -23.11
N ILE A 383 20.93 -24.75 -22.37
CA ILE A 383 20.15 -25.35 -21.29
C ILE A 383 18.82 -25.90 -21.79
N ILE A 384 18.13 -25.24 -22.73
CA ILE A 384 16.71 -25.51 -23.03
C ILE A 384 16.44 -26.04 -24.44
N GLU A 385 17.34 -25.85 -25.40
CA GLU A 385 17.15 -26.27 -26.80
C GLU A 385 16.86 -27.78 -26.89
N GLY A 386 15.82 -28.14 -27.64
CA GLY A 386 15.40 -29.53 -27.84
C GLY A 386 14.82 -30.24 -26.62
N LYS A 387 14.69 -29.57 -25.46
CA LYS A 387 14.18 -30.18 -24.21
C LYS A 387 12.70 -30.00 -24.01
N ARG A 388 12.10 -30.85 -23.18
CA ARG A 388 10.75 -30.69 -22.62
C ARG A 388 10.86 -29.93 -21.31
N VAL A 389 10.31 -28.73 -21.25
CA VAL A 389 10.52 -27.79 -20.14
C VAL A 389 9.25 -27.56 -19.34
N VAL A 390 9.40 -27.61 -18.01
CA VAL A 390 8.36 -27.14 -17.09
C VAL A 390 8.69 -25.73 -16.66
N ILE A 391 7.88 -24.75 -17.07
CA ILE A 391 8.04 -23.35 -16.68
C ILE A 391 7.14 -23.07 -15.47
N VAL A 392 7.76 -22.61 -14.38
CA VAL A 392 7.04 -22.29 -13.14
C VAL A 392 7.06 -20.78 -12.90
N ASP A 393 5.88 -20.21 -12.68
CA ASP A 393 5.69 -18.80 -12.29
C ASP A 393 4.67 -18.70 -11.15
N GLU A 394 4.72 -17.66 -10.34
CA GLU A 394 3.93 -17.56 -9.10
C GLU A 394 2.43 -17.34 -9.33
N ALA A 395 2.07 -16.55 -10.33
CA ALA A 395 0.71 -16.25 -10.76
C ALA A 395 0.71 -15.64 -12.17
N ILE A 396 -0.37 -15.83 -12.92
CA ILE A 396 -0.56 -15.17 -14.22
C ILE A 396 -1.56 -14.02 -14.04
N ILE A 397 -1.08 -12.78 -14.22
CA ILE A 397 -1.90 -11.56 -14.20
C ILE A 397 -2.37 -11.25 -15.62
N SER A 398 -1.60 -10.47 -16.40
CA SER A 398 -1.93 -10.14 -17.80
C SER A 398 -1.41 -11.15 -18.83
N GLY A 399 -0.49 -12.02 -18.41
CA GLY A 399 0.17 -12.97 -19.30
C GLY A 399 1.32 -12.38 -20.14
N LEU A 400 1.64 -11.09 -20.03
CA LEU A 400 2.69 -10.45 -20.83
C LEU A 400 4.09 -11.05 -20.57
N THR A 401 4.45 -11.25 -19.31
CA THR A 401 5.74 -11.90 -18.95
C THR A 401 5.78 -13.32 -19.47
N LEU A 402 4.69 -14.06 -19.28
CA LEU A 402 4.58 -15.45 -19.71
C LEU A 402 4.70 -15.58 -21.23
N SER A 403 4.01 -14.72 -21.99
CA SER A 403 4.15 -14.64 -23.46
C SER A 403 5.61 -14.45 -23.87
N THR A 404 6.31 -13.49 -23.24
CA THR A 404 7.72 -13.21 -23.57
C THR A 404 8.63 -14.40 -23.30
N VAL A 405 8.37 -15.16 -22.22
CA VAL A 405 9.12 -16.37 -21.88
C VAL A 405 8.85 -17.47 -22.91
N ILE A 406 7.57 -17.70 -23.24
CA ILE A 406 7.14 -18.73 -24.18
C ILE A 406 7.72 -18.45 -25.58
N ASP A 407 7.61 -17.21 -26.07
CA ASP A 407 8.15 -16.80 -27.37
C ASP A 407 9.65 -17.09 -27.46
N LYS A 408 10.40 -16.85 -26.39
CA LYS A 408 11.85 -17.13 -26.34
C LYS A 408 12.15 -18.63 -26.35
N CYS A 409 11.39 -19.42 -25.60
CA CYS A 409 11.52 -20.87 -25.60
C CYS A 409 11.22 -21.46 -26.99
N GLN A 410 10.13 -21.01 -27.62
CA GLN A 410 9.74 -21.45 -28.96
C GLN A 410 10.80 -21.07 -30.01
N ASN A 411 11.33 -19.85 -29.96
CA ASN A 411 12.37 -19.39 -30.89
C ASN A 411 13.70 -20.16 -30.78
N ILE A 412 14.00 -20.71 -29.60
CA ILE A 412 15.19 -21.56 -29.38
C ILE A 412 14.95 -23.02 -29.79
N GLY A 413 13.71 -23.42 -30.06
CA GLY A 413 13.40 -24.80 -30.44
C GLY A 413 13.27 -25.75 -29.23
N VAL A 414 12.68 -25.28 -28.14
CA VAL A 414 12.20 -26.15 -27.05
C VAL A 414 11.17 -27.15 -27.61
N LYS A 415 11.26 -28.41 -27.18
CA LYS A 415 10.43 -29.52 -27.71
C LYS A 415 8.99 -29.47 -27.19
N GLU A 416 8.82 -29.29 -25.88
CA GLU A 416 7.51 -29.20 -25.22
C GLU A 416 7.57 -28.13 -24.12
N ILE A 417 6.49 -27.37 -23.95
CA ILE A 417 6.34 -26.32 -22.95
C ILE A 417 5.15 -26.63 -22.04
N HIS A 418 5.45 -26.90 -20.76
CA HIS A 418 4.45 -27.13 -19.73
C HIS A 418 4.48 -26.00 -18.70
N ILE A 419 3.35 -25.31 -18.50
CA ILE A 419 3.24 -24.22 -17.52
C ILE A 419 2.69 -24.74 -16.20
N ARG A 420 3.28 -24.32 -15.08
CA ARG A 420 2.88 -24.74 -13.74
C ARG A 420 2.77 -23.53 -12.82
N ILE A 421 1.56 -23.26 -12.33
CA ILE A 421 1.26 -22.08 -11.50
C ILE A 421 0.83 -22.54 -10.09
N PRO A 422 1.58 -22.18 -9.03
CA PRO A 422 1.37 -22.62 -7.64
C PRO A 422 0.27 -21.83 -6.94
N SER A 423 -0.60 -21.16 -7.70
CA SER A 423 -1.77 -20.41 -7.24
C SER A 423 -3.00 -20.80 -8.06
N PRO A 424 -4.22 -20.47 -7.59
CA PRO A 424 -5.40 -20.51 -8.45
C PRO A 424 -5.34 -19.41 -9.52
N PRO A 425 -6.14 -19.51 -10.59
CA PRO A 425 -6.23 -18.45 -11.59
C PRO A 425 -6.74 -17.14 -10.99
N MET A 426 -6.14 -16.03 -11.40
CA MET A 426 -6.62 -14.69 -11.05
C MET A 426 -7.82 -14.33 -11.93
N ARG A 427 -8.98 -14.11 -11.29
CA ARG A 427 -10.28 -13.93 -11.96
C ARG A 427 -10.95 -12.59 -11.64
N SER A 428 -10.49 -11.91 -10.60
CA SER A 428 -11.04 -10.64 -10.17
C SER A 428 -9.95 -9.63 -9.89
N ARG A 429 -10.22 -8.38 -10.28
CA ARG A 429 -9.45 -7.22 -9.84
C ARG A 429 -9.54 -7.08 -8.32
N CYS A 430 -8.52 -6.48 -7.72
CA CYS A 430 -8.59 -6.17 -6.29
C CYS A 430 -9.62 -5.06 -6.06
N LYS A 431 -10.29 -5.08 -4.92
CA LYS A 431 -11.12 -3.95 -4.44
C LYS A 431 -10.50 -3.29 -3.21
N TYR A 432 -9.27 -3.67 -2.89
CA TYR A 432 -8.56 -3.31 -1.66
C TYR A 432 -7.18 -2.69 -1.96
N GLY A 433 -6.90 -2.33 -3.22
CA GLY A 433 -5.72 -1.57 -3.62
C GLY A 433 -4.37 -2.30 -3.53
N VAL A 434 -4.36 -3.65 -3.47
CA VAL A 434 -3.13 -4.45 -3.48
C VAL A 434 -2.67 -4.73 -4.91
N LEU A 435 -3.50 -5.42 -5.69
CA LEU A 435 -3.37 -5.46 -7.15
C LEU A 435 -4.02 -4.18 -7.70
N SER A 436 -3.50 -3.67 -8.81
CA SER A 436 -4.09 -2.52 -9.48
C SER A 436 -5.53 -2.80 -9.95
N ASP A 437 -6.40 -1.80 -9.84
CA ASP A 437 -7.82 -1.94 -10.18
C ASP A 437 -8.06 -1.92 -11.70
N ASP A 438 -7.07 -1.46 -12.47
CA ASP A 438 -6.98 -1.49 -13.93
C ASP A 438 -6.19 -2.70 -14.45
N ALA A 439 -5.78 -3.63 -13.58
CA ALA A 439 -5.03 -4.81 -14.00
C ALA A 439 -5.78 -5.57 -15.10
N ASP A 440 -5.11 -5.71 -16.24
CA ASP A 440 -5.55 -6.54 -17.35
C ASP A 440 -5.31 -8.00 -16.97
N LEU A 441 -6.39 -8.78 -16.86
CA LEU A 441 -6.34 -10.18 -16.44
C LEU A 441 -6.43 -11.08 -17.66
N VAL A 442 -5.54 -12.06 -17.76
CA VAL A 442 -5.54 -13.03 -18.86
C VAL A 442 -6.80 -13.90 -18.88
N VAL A 443 -7.40 -14.11 -17.70
CA VAL A 443 -8.59 -14.95 -17.50
C VAL A 443 -9.83 -14.07 -17.51
N ASP A 444 -10.70 -14.32 -18.47
CA ASP A 444 -12.01 -13.68 -18.55
C ASP A 444 -12.99 -14.29 -17.53
N ASN A 445 -13.92 -13.48 -17.00
CA ASN A 445 -14.91 -13.94 -16.02
C ASN A 445 -15.99 -14.87 -16.61
N SER A 446 -16.14 -14.92 -17.94
CA SER A 446 -17.05 -15.84 -18.64
C SER A 446 -16.63 -17.31 -18.51
N LEU A 447 -15.33 -17.59 -18.41
CA LEU A 447 -14.80 -18.93 -18.15
C LEU A 447 -15.18 -19.34 -16.73
N LYS A 448 -15.87 -20.47 -16.56
CA LYS A 448 -16.46 -20.89 -15.29
C LYS A 448 -15.56 -21.87 -14.55
N GLU A 449 -15.16 -22.92 -15.24
CA GLU A 449 -14.42 -24.06 -14.69
C GLU A 449 -12.91 -23.96 -14.91
N ILE A 450 -12.13 -24.68 -14.11
CA ILE A 450 -10.66 -24.61 -14.18
C ILE A 450 -10.13 -25.20 -15.48
N GLU A 451 -10.77 -26.25 -16.00
CA GLU A 451 -10.45 -26.90 -17.26
C GLU A 451 -10.63 -25.95 -18.44
N GLU A 452 -11.70 -25.14 -18.44
CA GLU A 452 -11.94 -24.12 -19.47
C GLU A 452 -10.82 -23.07 -19.49
N ILE A 453 -10.39 -22.62 -18.31
CA ILE A 453 -9.30 -21.64 -18.16
C ILE A 453 -7.99 -22.23 -18.68
N GLN A 454 -7.66 -23.46 -18.29
CA GLN A 454 -6.45 -24.14 -18.74
C GLN A 454 -6.46 -24.33 -20.25
N ASN A 455 -7.57 -24.82 -20.82
CA ASN A 455 -7.73 -25.00 -22.27
C ASN A 455 -7.61 -23.67 -23.04
N TYR A 456 -8.19 -22.59 -22.52
CA TYR A 456 -8.07 -21.26 -23.13
C TYR A 456 -6.62 -20.80 -23.17
N ILE A 457 -5.90 -20.87 -22.04
CA ILE A 457 -4.51 -20.40 -21.95
C ILE A 457 -3.58 -21.29 -22.78
N GLN A 458 -3.80 -22.60 -22.76
CA GLN A 458 -3.06 -23.56 -23.57
C GLN A 458 -3.15 -23.22 -25.06
N LYS A 459 -4.35 -22.96 -25.57
CA LYS A 459 -4.56 -22.54 -26.97
C LYS A 459 -3.98 -21.16 -27.25
N LYS A 460 -4.18 -20.19 -26.35
CA LYS A 460 -3.72 -18.81 -26.52
C LYS A 460 -2.21 -18.69 -26.70
N PHE A 461 -1.43 -19.50 -25.98
CA PHE A 461 0.03 -19.46 -26.03
C PHE A 461 0.67 -20.67 -26.71
N ASN A 462 -0.12 -21.55 -27.34
CA ASN A 462 0.34 -22.77 -28.01
C ASN A 462 1.24 -23.64 -27.10
N LEU A 463 0.66 -24.11 -25.99
CA LEU A 463 1.36 -24.89 -24.95
C LEU A 463 0.97 -26.38 -25.02
N ASP A 464 1.87 -27.24 -24.55
CA ASP A 464 1.60 -28.68 -24.40
C ASP A 464 0.72 -28.96 -23.18
N SER A 465 0.96 -28.27 -22.07
CA SER A 465 0.05 -28.31 -20.91
C SER A 465 0.16 -27.08 -20.03
N ILE A 466 -0.91 -26.79 -19.29
CA ILE A 466 -0.89 -25.83 -18.17
C ILE A 466 -1.65 -26.39 -16.99
N ARG A 467 -1.11 -26.20 -15.78
CA ARG A 467 -1.80 -26.56 -14.54
C ARG A 467 -1.71 -25.47 -13.48
N TYR A 468 -2.84 -25.19 -12.84
CA TYR A 468 -2.94 -24.35 -11.65
C TYR A 468 -3.08 -25.17 -10.38
N LEU A 469 -2.58 -24.65 -9.26
CA LEU A 469 -2.86 -25.21 -7.94
C LEU A 469 -4.32 -24.93 -7.55
N SER A 470 -5.03 -25.96 -7.07
CA SER A 470 -6.41 -25.79 -6.64
C SER A 470 -6.53 -24.80 -5.47
N LYS A 471 -7.64 -24.06 -5.45
CA LYS A 471 -7.93 -23.05 -4.41
C LYS A 471 -7.94 -23.63 -2.99
N GLU A 472 -8.36 -24.87 -2.83
CA GLU A 472 -8.39 -25.56 -1.54
C GLU A 472 -6.97 -25.85 -1.03
N ARG A 473 -6.12 -26.39 -1.89
CA ARG A 473 -4.72 -26.70 -1.56
C ARG A 473 -3.90 -25.44 -1.32
N PHE A 474 -4.11 -24.43 -2.16
CA PHE A 474 -3.51 -23.10 -1.98
C PHE A 474 -3.85 -22.51 -0.59
N ARG A 475 -5.13 -22.53 -0.21
CA ARG A 475 -5.58 -21.99 1.07
C ARG A 475 -5.02 -22.74 2.28
N LYS A 476 -4.75 -24.04 2.17
CA LYS A 476 -4.13 -24.83 3.25
C LYS A 476 -2.68 -24.42 3.54
N ILE A 477 -1.98 -23.85 2.57
CA ILE A 477 -0.54 -23.52 2.67
C ILE A 477 -0.31 -22.05 3.00
N VAL A 478 -1.09 -21.15 2.40
CA VAL A 478 -0.92 -19.71 2.63
C VAL A 478 -1.28 -19.37 4.08
N PRO A 479 -0.38 -18.70 4.83
CA PRO A 479 -0.65 -18.30 6.21
C PRO A 479 -1.91 -17.45 6.32
N SER A 480 -2.61 -17.58 7.45
CA SER A 480 -3.73 -16.71 7.81
C SER A 480 -3.28 -15.63 8.78
N ASP A 481 -3.88 -14.44 8.68
CA ASP A 481 -3.75 -13.38 9.66
C ASP A 481 -4.99 -13.39 10.55
N TYR A 482 -4.83 -13.77 11.82
CA TYR A 482 -5.94 -13.94 12.78
C TYR A 482 -7.08 -14.84 12.23
N GLY A 483 -6.70 -15.97 11.61
CA GLY A 483 -7.66 -16.91 11.02
C GLY A 483 -8.26 -16.47 9.68
N PHE A 484 -7.82 -15.33 9.13
CA PHE A 484 -8.31 -14.79 7.88
C PHE A 484 -7.25 -14.82 6.76
N THR A 485 -7.65 -15.33 5.58
CA THR A 485 -6.86 -15.30 4.34
C THR A 485 -7.74 -14.76 3.21
N CYS A 486 -7.38 -13.60 2.67
CA CYS A 486 -8.04 -13.00 1.53
C CYS A 486 -7.60 -13.71 0.24
N ILE A 487 -8.59 -14.27 -0.48
CA ILE A 487 -8.44 -14.94 -1.78
C ILE A 487 -9.38 -14.33 -2.83
N LYS A 488 -9.81 -13.08 -2.63
CA LYS A 488 -10.85 -12.44 -3.45
C LYS A 488 -10.46 -12.31 -4.93
N CYS A 489 -9.17 -12.07 -5.22
CA CYS A 489 -8.67 -11.98 -6.60
C CYS A 489 -8.76 -13.32 -7.36
N PHE A 490 -8.85 -14.45 -6.64
CA PHE A 490 -8.99 -15.80 -7.20
C PHE A 490 -10.44 -16.28 -7.29
N LYS A 491 -11.40 -15.46 -6.85
CA LYS A 491 -12.83 -15.77 -7.00
C LYS A 491 -13.33 -15.12 -8.29
N ARG A 492 -14.30 -15.76 -8.95
CA ARG A 492 -15.10 -15.13 -10.01
C ARG A 492 -15.94 -14.01 -9.37
N LEU A 493 -16.16 -12.91 -10.08
CA LEU A 493 -17.20 -11.96 -9.70
C LEU A 493 -18.55 -12.61 -10.01
N GLU A 494 -19.41 -12.76 -9.01
CA GLU A 494 -20.83 -13.04 -9.25
C GLU A 494 -21.45 -11.72 -9.69
N GLY A 495 -22.06 -11.73 -10.88
CA GLY A 495 -22.66 -10.56 -11.52
C GLY A 495 -23.93 -10.09 -10.83
#